data_AF-A0A7X4D6M6-F1
#
_entry.id   AF-A0A7X4D6M6-F1
#
_cell.length_a   1.000
_cell.length_b   1.000
_cell.length_c   1.000
_cell.angle_alpha   90.00
_cell.angle_beta   90.00
_cell.angle_gamma   90.00
#
_symmetry.space_group_name_H-M   'P 1'
#
loop_
_entity.id
_entity.type
_entity.pdbx_description
1 polymer ?
#
loop_
_entity_poly.entity_id
_entity_poly.type
_entity_poly.pdbx_seq_one_letter_code
_entity_poly.pdbx_strand_id
1 'polypeptide(L)'
;MSQHLFAAIVTHHGTAANNRGESDGNITTLQKLLWQGQVHTTVSAEAVRFALRRRLAAVEETNRCWDEDKRTNTWQDHEFKGWEKSDGKSFIDDDLLGYMTAEAAKEEGQAGSANIRRAVLEVTRAISLLPWAGDVTFNAASPGATPSAAKKGNNPVPYGTELHATRYQ
;
A
#
# COMPACT_ATOMS: atom_id res chain seq x y z
N MET A 1 -29.81 -6.00 -12.53
CA MET A 1 -28.83 -5.07 -13.14
C MET A 1 -27.91 -4.58 -12.03
N SER A 2 -26.60 -4.76 -12.17
CA SER A 2 -25.62 -4.13 -11.29
C SER A 2 -25.47 -2.65 -11.65
N GLN A 3 -25.38 -1.77 -10.66
CA GLN A 3 -25.04 -0.36 -10.87
C GLN A 3 -23.54 -0.17 -10.63
N HIS A 4 -22.88 0.60 -11.49
CA HIS A 4 -21.46 0.91 -11.38
C HIS A 4 -21.30 2.41 -11.19
N LEU A 5 -20.65 2.80 -10.10
CA LEU A 5 -20.30 4.19 -9.81
C LEU A 5 -18.81 4.40 -10.09
N PHE A 6 -18.51 5.33 -10.99
CA PHE A 6 -17.13 5.70 -11.31
C PHE A 6 -16.80 7.06 -10.68
N ALA A 7 -15.62 7.17 -10.09
CA ALA A 7 -15.12 8.41 -9.53
C ALA A 7 -13.66 8.61 -9.92
N ALA A 8 -13.31 9.86 -10.22
CA ALA A 8 -11.93 10.29 -10.38
C ALA A 8 -11.63 11.34 -9.32
N ILE A 9 -10.54 11.16 -8.57
CA ILE A 9 -10.18 12.02 -7.44
C ILE A 9 -8.83 12.63 -7.75
N VAL A 10 -8.74 13.96 -7.72
CA VAL A 10 -7.47 14.67 -7.89
C VAL A 10 -7.03 15.25 -6.55
N THR A 11 -5.83 14.91 -6.11
CA THR A 11 -5.28 15.47 -4.85
C THR A 11 -4.90 16.94 -5.00
N HIS A 12 -4.72 17.62 -3.87
CA HIS A 12 -4.09 18.94 -3.87
C HIS A 12 -2.64 18.86 -4.39
N HIS A 13 -2.14 19.98 -4.91
CA HIS A 13 -0.76 20.08 -5.36
C HIS A 13 0.17 20.23 -4.16
N GLY A 14 1.18 19.38 -4.05
CA GLY A 14 2.17 19.50 -2.98
C GLY A 14 3.38 18.61 -3.22
N THR A 15 4.42 18.82 -2.41
CA THR A 15 5.59 17.94 -2.40
C THR A 15 5.19 16.60 -1.80
N ALA A 16 5.11 15.59 -2.66
CA ALA A 16 4.68 14.26 -2.30
C ALA A 16 5.86 13.30 -2.21
N ALA A 17 5.79 12.46 -1.18
CA ALA A 17 6.70 11.36 -0.89
C ALA A 17 5.91 10.10 -0.51
N ASN A 18 4.68 9.99 -1.02
CA ASN A 18 3.62 9.19 -0.40
C ASN A 18 3.79 7.68 -0.58
N ASN A 19 4.67 7.26 -1.50
CA ASN A 19 4.87 5.85 -1.81
C ASN A 19 6.30 5.60 -2.30
N ARG A 20 7.08 4.87 -1.50
CA ARG A 20 8.51 4.62 -1.74
C ARG A 20 8.74 3.31 -2.48
N GLY A 21 9.70 3.32 -3.39
CA GLY A 21 10.20 2.13 -4.07
C GLY A 21 11.32 1.46 -3.30
N GLU A 22 11.94 0.46 -3.93
CA GLU A 22 13.22 -0.08 -3.45
C GLU A 22 14.29 1.01 -3.52
N SER A 23 15.12 1.11 -2.48
CA SER A 23 16.19 2.10 -2.47
C SER A 23 17.29 1.71 -3.46
N ASP A 24 17.78 2.68 -4.22
CA ASP A 24 18.89 2.49 -5.15
C ASP A 24 20.16 3.06 -4.53
N GLY A 25 21.08 2.17 -4.14
CA GLY A 25 22.25 2.51 -3.35
C GLY A 25 21.87 3.23 -2.06
N ASN A 26 22.13 4.53 -2.00
CA ASN A 26 21.86 5.39 -0.86
C ASN A 26 20.77 6.45 -1.14
N ILE A 27 19.93 6.20 -2.14
CA ILE A 27 18.81 7.04 -2.53
C ILE A 27 17.51 6.32 -2.21
N THR A 28 16.68 6.93 -1.38
CA THR A 28 15.30 6.48 -1.19
C THR A 28 14.45 6.94 -2.37
N THR A 29 14.00 5.99 -3.18
CA THR A 29 13.31 6.26 -4.44
C THR A 29 11.79 6.37 -4.25
N LEU A 30 11.12 7.09 -5.13
CA LEU A 30 9.68 7.00 -5.34
C LEU A 30 9.37 5.83 -6.26
N GLN A 31 8.19 5.22 -6.08
CA GLN A 31 7.65 4.32 -7.09
C GLN A 31 7.30 5.12 -8.36
N LYS A 32 7.73 4.61 -9.51
CA LYS A 32 7.62 5.28 -10.80
C LYS A 32 7.15 4.31 -11.88
N LEU A 33 6.56 4.84 -12.94
CA LEU A 33 6.17 4.10 -14.14
C LEU A 33 6.30 4.97 -15.38
N LEU A 34 6.42 4.34 -16.55
CA LEU A 34 6.33 5.04 -17.83
C LEU A 34 4.86 5.19 -18.21
N TRP A 35 4.40 6.43 -18.35
CA TRP A 35 3.04 6.76 -18.78
C TRP A 35 3.11 7.78 -19.90
N GLN A 36 2.45 7.50 -21.02
CA GLN A 36 2.42 8.39 -22.19
C GLN A 36 3.82 8.87 -22.63
N GLY A 37 4.81 7.99 -22.55
CA GLY A 37 6.19 8.28 -22.95
C GLY A 37 7.01 9.11 -21.94
N GLN A 38 6.47 9.40 -20.77
CA GLN A 38 7.14 10.16 -19.71
C GLN A 38 7.18 9.35 -18.41
N VAL A 39 8.13 9.67 -17.54
CA VAL A 39 8.23 9.03 -16.21
C VAL A 39 7.29 9.74 -15.25
N HIS A 40 6.40 8.99 -14.61
CA HIS A 40 5.47 9.50 -13.60
C HIS A 40 5.68 8.77 -12.27
N THR A 41 5.50 9.47 -11.16
CA THR A 41 5.46 8.82 -9.84
C THR A 41 4.08 8.23 -9.59
N THR A 42 3.99 7.20 -8.76
CA THR A 42 2.72 6.52 -8.47
C THR A 42 2.54 6.17 -6.99
N VAL A 43 1.28 6.22 -6.54
CA VAL A 43 0.83 5.59 -5.31
C VAL A 43 0.09 4.31 -5.68
N SER A 44 0.55 3.15 -5.18
CA SER A 44 -0.04 1.85 -5.53
C SER A 44 -1.48 1.74 -5.02
N ALA A 45 -2.29 0.93 -5.71
CA ALA A 45 -3.65 0.64 -5.27
C ALA A 45 -3.67 0.02 -3.88
N GLU A 46 -2.69 -0.83 -3.57
CA GLU A 46 -2.51 -1.47 -2.27
C GLU A 46 -2.24 -0.47 -1.16
N ALA A 47 -1.41 0.56 -1.40
CA ALA A 47 -1.15 1.62 -0.44
C ALA A 47 -2.43 2.43 -0.16
N VAL A 48 -3.20 2.77 -1.20
CA VAL A 48 -4.50 3.45 -1.05
C VAL A 48 -5.49 2.59 -0.27
N ARG A 49 -5.60 1.29 -0.60
CA ARG A 49 -6.49 0.34 0.09
C ARG A 49 -6.08 0.12 1.55
N PHE A 50 -4.78 0.10 1.84
CA PHE A 50 -4.26 0.03 3.20
C PHE A 50 -4.65 1.27 4.01
N ALA A 51 -4.45 2.47 3.45
CA ALA A 51 -4.88 3.72 4.08
C ALA A 51 -6.40 3.79 4.26
N LEU A 52 -7.18 3.34 3.27
CA LEU A 52 -8.63 3.28 3.35
C LEU A 52 -9.10 2.36 4.49
N ARG A 53 -8.48 1.19 4.65
CA ARG A 53 -8.80 0.30 5.78
C ARG A 53 -8.60 0.98 7.13
N ARG A 54 -7.54 1.77 7.30
CA ARG A 54 -7.34 2.57 8.52
C ARG A 54 -8.46 3.59 8.76
N ARG A 55 -9.03 4.15 7.68
CA ARG A 55 -10.18 5.06 7.77
C ARG A 55 -11.46 4.31 8.10
N LEU A 56 -11.67 3.13 7.55
CA LEU A 56 -12.81 2.25 7.88
C LEU A 56 -12.78 1.86 9.35
N ALA A 57 -11.62 1.49 9.88
CA ALA A 57 -11.42 1.13 11.29
C ALA A 57 -11.79 2.25 12.29
N ALA A 58 -11.87 3.51 11.84
CA ALA A 58 -12.31 4.63 12.66
C ALA A 58 -13.84 4.77 12.74
N VAL A 59 -14.58 4.04 11.89
CA VAL A 59 -16.04 4.13 11.77
C VAL A 59 -16.71 2.79 12.14
N GLU A 60 -16.09 1.68 11.76
CA GLU A 60 -16.61 0.34 11.97
C GLU A 60 -15.48 -0.67 12.16
N GLU A 61 -15.81 -1.82 12.75
CA GLU A 61 -14.86 -2.89 12.99
C GLU A 61 -14.35 -3.51 11.68
N THR A 62 -13.02 -3.62 11.57
CA THR A 62 -12.34 -4.22 10.42
C THR A 62 -11.68 -5.54 10.80
N ASN A 63 -11.63 -6.49 9.88
CA ASN A 63 -10.98 -7.77 10.08
C ASN A 63 -9.48 -7.60 10.31
N ARG A 64 -8.85 -6.68 9.56
CA ARG A 64 -7.42 -6.41 9.64
C ARG A 64 -7.15 -5.01 10.20
N CYS A 65 -6.35 -4.91 11.26
CA CYS A 65 -5.91 -3.64 11.83
C CYS A 65 -4.38 -3.56 11.87
N TRP A 66 -3.82 -2.38 11.60
CA TRP A 66 -2.38 -2.16 11.66
C TRP A 66 -1.95 -1.85 13.11
N ASP A 67 -1.09 -2.69 13.67
CA ASP A 67 -0.44 -2.51 14.96
C ASP A 67 0.83 -1.66 14.74
N GLU A 68 0.80 -0.40 15.20
CA GLU A 68 1.91 0.55 15.00
C GLU A 68 3.17 0.15 15.78
N ASP A 69 3.04 -0.57 16.89
CA ASP A 69 4.15 -0.98 17.74
C ASP A 69 4.86 -2.19 17.12
N LYS A 70 4.09 -3.21 16.72
CA LYS A 70 4.64 -4.44 16.14
C LYS A 70 4.99 -4.29 14.66
N ARG A 71 4.51 -3.24 14.00
CA ARG A 71 4.62 -3.03 12.55
C ARG A 71 4.05 -4.23 11.77
N THR A 72 2.94 -4.77 12.24
CA THR A 72 2.25 -5.90 11.61
C THR A 72 0.75 -5.68 11.60
N ASN A 73 0.04 -6.47 10.79
CA ASN A 73 -1.40 -6.48 10.84
C ASN A 73 -1.88 -7.51 11.88
N THR A 74 -2.68 -7.05 12.84
CA THR A 74 -3.50 -7.92 13.69
C THR A 74 -4.78 -8.27 12.96
N TRP A 75 -5.27 -9.49 13.18
CA TRP A 75 -6.43 -10.03 12.48
C TRP A 75 -7.46 -10.55 13.46
N GLN A 76 -8.72 -10.44 13.09
CA GLN A 76 -9.83 -10.99 13.85
C GLN A 76 -10.25 -12.37 13.35
N ASP A 77 -10.31 -12.54 12.02
CA ASP A 77 -10.73 -13.76 11.35
C ASP A 77 -9.90 -13.97 10.07
N HIS A 78 -8.85 -14.79 10.17
CA HIS A 78 -8.01 -15.15 9.02
C HIS A 78 -8.69 -16.14 8.06
N GLU A 79 -9.72 -16.85 8.53
CA GLU A 79 -10.39 -17.92 7.78
C GLU A 79 -11.66 -17.42 7.09
N PHE A 80 -12.09 -16.19 7.40
CA PHE A 80 -13.27 -15.53 6.84
C PHE A 80 -14.56 -16.33 7.09
N LYS A 81 -14.63 -17.06 8.20
CA LYS A 81 -15.77 -17.87 8.66
C LYS A 81 -17.06 -17.06 8.76
N GLY A 82 -16.94 -15.77 9.10
CA GLY A 82 -18.06 -14.84 9.14
C GLY A 82 -18.87 -14.77 7.84
N TRP A 83 -18.23 -15.04 6.71
CA TRP A 83 -18.84 -14.99 5.37
C TRP A 83 -19.45 -16.32 4.92
N GLU A 84 -19.23 -17.43 5.63
CA GLU A 84 -19.79 -18.74 5.28
C GLU A 84 -21.28 -18.88 5.65
N LYS A 85 -21.76 -18.06 6.59
CA LYS A 85 -23.13 -18.08 7.11
C LYS A 85 -23.82 -16.77 6.79
N SER A 86 -25.13 -16.80 6.52
CA SER A 86 -25.92 -15.59 6.27
C SER A 86 -25.91 -14.61 7.45
N ASP A 87 -25.83 -15.15 8.67
CA ASP A 87 -25.90 -14.39 9.92
C ASP A 87 -24.54 -14.37 10.64
N GLY A 88 -23.46 -14.69 9.91
CA GLY A 88 -22.10 -14.64 10.45
C GLY A 88 -21.62 -13.20 10.64
N LYS A 89 -20.78 -12.98 11.65
CA LYS A 89 -20.14 -11.68 11.86
C LYS A 89 -19.12 -11.43 10.75
N SER A 90 -19.46 -10.56 9.80
CA SER A 90 -18.57 -10.09 8.75
C SER A 90 -17.91 -8.76 9.11
N PHE A 91 -16.94 -8.33 8.30
CA PHE A 91 -16.21 -7.08 8.49
C PHE A 91 -16.30 -6.21 7.25
N ILE A 92 -16.42 -4.89 7.45
CA ILE A 92 -16.62 -3.92 6.36
C ILE A 92 -15.47 -3.89 5.34
N ASP A 93 -14.23 -4.09 5.79
CA ASP A 93 -13.07 -4.07 4.91
C ASP A 93 -13.01 -5.31 4.02
N ASP A 94 -13.46 -6.47 4.51
CA ASP A 94 -13.59 -7.69 3.72
C ASP A 94 -14.70 -7.57 2.67
N ASP A 95 -15.78 -6.86 2.99
CA ASP A 95 -16.87 -6.62 2.03
C ASP A 95 -16.42 -5.69 0.89
N LEU A 96 -15.86 -4.54 1.26
CA LEU A 96 -15.48 -3.52 0.30
C LEU A 96 -14.23 -3.90 -0.49
N LEU A 97 -13.21 -4.43 0.20
CA LEU A 97 -11.90 -4.71 -0.38
C LEU A 97 -11.76 -6.17 -0.81
N GLY A 98 -12.67 -7.06 -0.42
CA GLY A 98 -12.56 -8.48 -0.74
C GLY A 98 -11.37 -9.15 -0.05
N TYR A 99 -11.30 -10.46 -0.23
CA TYR A 99 -10.26 -11.29 0.35
C TYR A 99 -10.00 -12.53 -0.52
N MET A 100 -8.85 -13.13 -0.27
CA MET A 100 -8.48 -14.42 -0.83
C MET A 100 -7.64 -15.16 0.20
N THR A 101 -8.05 -16.39 0.52
CA THR A 101 -7.20 -17.39 1.16
C THR A 101 -7.04 -18.57 0.22
N ALA A 102 -5.88 -19.21 0.28
CA ALA A 102 -5.61 -20.42 -0.46
C ALA A 102 -5.03 -21.45 0.51
N GLU A 103 -5.55 -22.66 0.47
CA GLU A 103 -4.99 -23.80 1.19
C GLU A 103 -4.28 -24.71 0.20
N ALA A 104 -3.07 -25.13 0.54
CA ALA A 104 -2.35 -26.13 -0.22
C ALA A 104 -3.11 -27.46 -0.21
N ALA A 105 -2.94 -28.26 -1.26
CA ALA A 105 -3.47 -29.62 -1.27
C ALA A 105 -2.90 -30.43 -0.11
N LYS A 106 -3.76 -31.19 0.58
CA LYS A 106 -3.36 -32.03 1.70
C LYS A 106 -2.61 -33.30 1.24
N GLU A 107 -2.81 -33.69 -0.02
CA GLU A 107 -2.21 -34.88 -0.64
C GLU A 107 -1.49 -34.50 -1.94
N GLU A 108 -0.41 -35.22 -2.22
CA GLU A 108 0.38 -35.03 -3.44
C GLU A 108 -0.43 -35.41 -4.68
N GLY A 109 -0.52 -34.50 -5.65
CA GLY A 109 -1.31 -34.70 -6.88
C GLY A 109 -2.75 -34.17 -6.84
N GLN A 110 -3.21 -33.61 -5.71
CA GLN A 110 -4.50 -32.93 -5.62
C GLN A 110 -4.37 -31.40 -5.81
N ALA A 111 -5.47 -30.76 -6.20
CA ALA A 111 -5.55 -29.31 -6.26
C ALA A 111 -5.86 -28.74 -4.86
N GLY A 112 -5.24 -27.60 -4.53
CA GLY A 112 -5.60 -26.84 -3.33
C GLY A 112 -7.00 -26.23 -3.42
N SER A 113 -7.46 -25.63 -2.33
CA SER A 113 -8.72 -24.88 -2.26
C SER A 113 -8.44 -23.38 -2.15
N ALA A 114 -9.43 -22.56 -2.54
CA ALA A 114 -9.36 -21.11 -2.32
C ALA A 114 -10.73 -20.57 -1.89
N ASN A 115 -10.73 -19.72 -0.86
CA ASN A 115 -11.90 -18.95 -0.45
C ASN A 115 -11.70 -17.51 -0.95
N ILE A 116 -12.52 -17.10 -1.91
CA ILE A 116 -12.33 -15.85 -2.66
C ILE A 116 -13.61 -15.03 -2.61
N ARG A 117 -13.48 -13.78 -2.19
CA ARG A 117 -14.50 -12.75 -2.36
C ARG A 117 -13.91 -11.59 -3.14
N ARG A 118 -14.48 -11.28 -4.31
CA ARG A 118 -14.05 -10.15 -5.12
C ARG A 118 -14.39 -8.84 -4.40
N ALA A 119 -13.46 -7.90 -4.43
CA ALA A 119 -13.69 -6.54 -3.95
C ALA A 119 -14.86 -5.89 -4.68
N VAL A 120 -15.77 -5.24 -3.94
CA VAL A 120 -16.81 -4.39 -4.54
C VAL A 120 -16.23 -3.03 -4.93
N LEU A 121 -15.26 -2.53 -4.16
CA LEU A 121 -14.54 -1.30 -4.46
C LEU A 121 -13.23 -1.60 -5.20
N GLU A 122 -13.20 -1.25 -6.49
CA GLU A 122 -12.00 -1.28 -7.30
C GLU A 122 -11.26 0.05 -7.20
N VAL A 123 -9.97 -0.02 -6.85
CA VAL A 123 -9.09 1.15 -6.71
C VAL A 123 -7.94 0.98 -7.68
N THR A 124 -7.76 1.93 -8.58
CA THR A 124 -6.58 2.00 -9.44
C THR A 124 -5.43 2.67 -8.70
N ARG A 125 -4.21 2.43 -9.18
CA ARG A 125 -3.06 3.23 -8.72
C ARG A 125 -3.29 4.70 -9.06
N ALA A 126 -2.82 5.57 -8.18
CA ALA A 126 -2.82 6.99 -8.45
C ALA A 126 -1.53 7.36 -9.19
N ILE A 127 -1.63 8.17 -10.25
CA ILE A 127 -0.49 8.58 -11.09
C ILE A 127 -0.34 10.09 -10.99
N SER A 128 0.90 10.58 -10.94
CA SER A 128 1.16 12.02 -10.94
C SER A 128 0.65 12.66 -12.23
N LEU A 129 0.01 13.82 -12.14
CA LEU A 129 -0.48 14.55 -13.32
C LEU A 129 0.64 15.18 -14.15
N LEU A 130 1.79 15.44 -13.52
CA LEU A 130 2.99 15.94 -14.18
C LEU A 130 4.04 14.82 -14.26
N PRO A 131 4.88 14.82 -15.32
CA PRO A 131 6.09 14.01 -15.36
C PRO A 131 7.02 14.36 -14.20
N TRP A 132 7.69 13.34 -13.67
CA TRP A 132 8.69 13.51 -12.64
C TRP A 132 10.00 14.01 -13.23
N ALA A 133 10.48 15.17 -12.78
CA ALA A 133 11.67 15.84 -13.30
C ALA A 133 13.00 15.26 -12.77
N GLY A 134 12.96 14.29 -11.85
CA GLY A 134 14.17 13.73 -11.24
C GLY A 134 14.61 14.43 -9.95
N ASP A 135 13.68 15.12 -9.25
CA ASP A 135 14.03 15.90 -8.06
C ASP A 135 14.52 15.01 -6.91
N VAL A 136 15.69 15.36 -6.36
CA VAL A 136 16.33 14.68 -5.23
C VAL A 136 16.78 15.72 -4.21
N THR A 137 16.51 15.45 -2.93
CA THR A 137 17.12 16.16 -1.80
C THR A 137 18.29 15.39 -1.23
N PHE A 138 19.26 16.13 -0.70
CA PHE A 138 20.36 15.58 0.08
C PHE A 138 20.09 15.80 1.56
N ASN A 139 20.05 14.71 2.30
CA ASN A 139 19.72 14.67 3.72
C ASN A 139 20.87 14.03 4.50
N ALA A 140 20.86 14.14 5.83
CA ALA A 140 21.82 13.50 6.71
C ALA A 140 21.11 12.67 7.77
N ALA A 141 21.39 11.38 7.81
CA ALA A 141 20.89 10.48 8.85
C ALA A 141 21.81 10.55 10.07
N SER A 142 21.21 10.57 11.27
CA SER A 142 21.99 10.54 12.51
C SER A 142 22.84 9.27 12.60
N PRO A 143 24.00 9.31 13.27
CA PRO A 143 24.80 8.10 13.53
C PRO A 143 23.94 6.99 14.14
N GLY A 144 23.97 5.78 13.55
CA GLY A 144 23.21 4.63 14.04
C GLY A 144 21.74 4.55 13.60
N ALA A 145 21.22 5.51 12.82
CA ALA A 145 19.81 5.53 12.42
C ALA A 145 19.40 4.38 11.48
N THR A 146 20.33 3.82 10.71
CA THR A 146 20.08 2.62 9.89
C THR A 146 21.27 1.65 9.96
N PRO A 147 21.03 0.33 9.80
CA PRO A 147 22.11 -0.67 9.73
C PRO A 147 23.11 -0.41 8.60
N SER A 148 22.68 0.28 7.53
CA SER A 148 23.52 0.69 6.40
C SER A 148 24.31 1.99 6.67
N ALA A 149 23.77 2.91 7.47
CA ALA A 149 24.44 4.16 7.85
C ALA A 149 25.54 3.94 8.91
N ALA A 150 25.43 2.92 9.76
CA ALA A 150 26.37 2.71 10.86
C ALA A 150 27.71 2.05 10.45
N LYS A 151 28.11 2.10 9.18
CA LYS A 151 29.20 1.22 8.72
C LYS A 151 30.60 1.64 9.18
N LYS A 152 30.91 2.92 9.42
CA LYS A 152 32.16 3.38 10.08
C LYS A 152 32.04 4.82 10.62
N GLY A 153 32.39 5.07 11.89
CA GLY A 153 32.60 6.40 12.45
C GLY A 153 31.37 7.03 13.14
N ASN A 154 31.56 8.24 13.69
CA ASN A 154 30.55 8.96 14.47
C ASN A 154 29.94 10.15 13.70
N ASN A 155 30.06 10.14 12.36
CA ASN A 155 29.58 11.20 11.49
C ASN A 155 28.18 10.87 10.96
N PRO A 156 27.33 11.88 10.73
CA PRO A 156 26.07 11.69 10.01
C PRO A 156 26.31 11.11 8.61
N VAL A 157 25.38 10.26 8.15
CA VAL A 157 25.46 9.65 6.83
C VAL A 157 24.63 10.45 5.85
N PRO A 158 25.24 11.04 4.80
CA PRO A 158 24.48 11.71 3.76
C PRO A 158 23.66 10.67 3.00
N TYR A 159 22.43 10.98 2.59
CA TYR A 159 21.60 10.13 1.74
C TYR A 159 20.71 10.96 0.83
N GLY A 160 20.30 10.38 -0.29
CA GLY A 160 19.41 11.01 -1.25
C GLY A 160 17.95 10.65 -0.98
N THR A 161 17.03 11.57 -1.26
CA THR A 161 15.60 11.27 -1.22
C THR A 161 14.90 11.92 -2.38
N GLU A 162 14.31 11.09 -3.24
CA GLU A 162 13.48 11.57 -4.34
C GLU A 162 12.21 12.23 -3.79
N LEU A 163 11.74 13.25 -4.48
CA LEU A 163 10.50 13.96 -4.17
C LEU A 163 9.81 14.38 -5.46
N HIS A 164 8.54 14.73 -5.37
CA HIS A 164 7.80 15.22 -6.53
C HIS A 164 6.74 16.22 -6.12
N ALA A 165 6.81 17.45 -6.61
CA ALA A 165 5.75 18.43 -6.47
C ALA A 165 4.67 18.17 -7.52
N THR A 166 3.55 17.55 -7.12
CA THR A 166 2.53 17.12 -8.08
C THR A 166 1.15 16.95 -7.45
N ARG A 167 0.17 16.63 -8.29
CA ARG A 167 -1.14 16.11 -7.92
C ARG A 167 -1.22 14.66 -8.38
N TYR A 168 -1.95 13.82 -7.66
CA TYR A 168 -2.26 12.46 -8.09
C TYR A 168 -3.71 12.36 -8.52
N GLN A 169 -3.96 11.52 -9.52
CA GLN A 169 -5.28 11.07 -9.97
C GLN A 169 -5.32 9.56 -10.01
#